data_AF-A0A7D9EF51-F1
#
_entry.id   AF-A0A7D9EF51-F1
#
_cell.length_a   1.000
_cell.length_b   1.000
_cell.length_c   1.000
_cell.angle_alpha   90.00
_cell.angle_beta   90.00
_cell.angle_gamma   90.00
#
_symmetry.space_group_name_H-M   'P 1'
#
loop_
_entity.id
_entity.type
_entity.pdbx_description
1 polymer ?
#
loop_
_entity_poly.entity_id
_entity_poly.type
_entity_poly.pdbx_seq_one_letter_code
_entity_poly.pdbx_strand_id
1 'polypeptide(L)'
;ANSPPGQFYKKEELQKPESRSKKKRKGKDNKNSTDNASDKCLTVVFHAILSDKFKLNKGTKIVIRGDEPVFGGWKNGSVNIKTGEYIDKQLLLHGEMSVPLRLASIKAGYKYVLLNNKAVYEELVGYQYMIGGYVNRCLVLEEENVTENKIFHKYDGFVYPKRGWVRNFFFYGSAINDRGAFFRNFFPKWSGFYVDSFDEKIQLEEALERLQCLVNGTTSVWTSTSGNAENHPIDSQKLKLEEVGTV
;
A
#
# COMPACT_ATOMS: atom_id res chain seq x y z
N ALA A 1 -11.68 -47.08 -14.89
CA ALA A 1 -11.38 -46.38 -16.15
C ALA A 1 -10.12 -45.57 -15.92
N ASN A 2 -9.01 -45.98 -16.54
CA ASN A 2 -7.69 -45.40 -16.30
C ASN A 2 -7.47 -44.23 -17.27
N SER A 3 -7.50 -43.00 -16.77
CA SER A 3 -7.04 -41.82 -17.51
C SER A 3 -5.51 -41.81 -17.56
N PRO A 4 -4.87 -41.48 -18.70
CA PRO A 4 -3.42 -41.45 -18.79
C PRO A 4 -2.83 -40.28 -17.99
N PRO A 5 -1.62 -40.45 -17.40
CA PRO A 5 -0.94 -39.38 -16.66
C PRO A 5 -0.54 -38.24 -17.61
N GLY A 6 -0.90 -37.02 -17.21
CA GLY A 6 -0.60 -35.79 -17.93
C GLY A 6 0.91 -35.62 -18.16
N GLN A 7 1.28 -35.47 -19.43
CA GLN A 7 2.62 -35.05 -19.81
C GLN A 7 2.78 -33.57 -19.46
N PHE A 8 3.63 -33.28 -18.47
CA PHE A 8 4.10 -31.93 -18.20
C PHE A 8 4.92 -31.41 -19.39
N TYR A 9 4.63 -30.18 -19.82
CA TYR A 9 5.34 -29.50 -20.89
C TYR A 9 6.84 -29.37 -20.56
N LYS A 10 7.70 -29.91 -21.44
CA LYS A 10 9.15 -29.62 -21.46
C LYS A 10 9.37 -28.21 -22.02
N LYS A 11 10.02 -27.35 -21.24
CA LYS A 11 10.45 -26.02 -21.65
C LYS A 11 11.66 -26.13 -22.60
N GLU A 12 11.55 -25.58 -23.80
CA GLU A 12 12.69 -25.39 -24.70
C GLU A 12 13.56 -24.21 -24.23
N GLU A 13 14.87 -24.41 -24.18
CA GLU A 13 15.87 -23.40 -23.81
C GLU A 13 16.07 -22.40 -24.96
N LEU A 14 15.76 -21.12 -24.70
CA LEU A 14 16.10 -20.01 -25.59
C LEU A 14 17.53 -19.49 -25.30
N GLN A 15 18.31 -19.40 -26.38
CA GLN A 15 19.73 -19.06 -26.40
C GLN A 15 20.03 -17.60 -25.99
N LYS A 16 21.13 -17.42 -25.24
CA LYS A 16 21.75 -16.12 -24.92
C LYS A 16 22.49 -15.53 -26.14
N PRO A 17 22.49 -14.21 -26.33
CA PRO A 17 23.53 -13.55 -27.12
C PRO A 17 24.67 -13.02 -26.24
N GLU A 18 25.90 -13.24 -26.71
CA GLU A 18 27.17 -12.81 -26.15
C GLU A 18 27.51 -11.32 -26.38
N SER A 19 28.46 -10.88 -25.56
CA SER A 19 29.09 -9.57 -25.36
C SER A 19 29.74 -8.86 -26.56
N ARG A 20 29.96 -7.53 -26.44
CA ARG A 20 31.14 -6.83 -26.99
C ARG A 20 31.59 -5.66 -26.10
N SER A 21 32.91 -5.50 -25.99
CA SER A 21 33.63 -4.64 -25.03
C SER A 21 34.33 -3.42 -25.65
N LYS A 22 34.35 -2.32 -24.87
CA LYS A 22 35.41 -1.28 -24.65
C LYS A 22 35.79 -0.24 -25.73
N LYS A 23 35.79 1.05 -25.31
CA LYS A 23 37.00 1.91 -25.38
C LYS A 23 37.01 3.03 -24.31
N LYS A 24 38.14 3.15 -23.59
CA LYS A 24 38.49 4.16 -22.58
C LYS A 24 39.00 5.46 -23.22
N ARG A 25 38.78 6.61 -22.57
CA ARG A 25 39.73 7.74 -22.49
C ARG A 25 39.70 8.39 -21.09
N LYS A 26 40.87 8.45 -20.43
CA LYS A 26 41.22 9.31 -19.28
C LYS A 26 41.42 10.75 -19.81
N GLY A 27 41.24 11.86 -19.09
CA GLY A 27 40.86 12.18 -17.71
C GLY A 27 41.21 13.66 -17.45
N LYS A 28 40.62 14.29 -16.42
CA LYS A 28 41.34 15.14 -15.44
C LYS A 28 40.39 15.60 -14.34
N ASP A 29 40.91 15.50 -13.12
CA ASP A 29 40.22 15.59 -11.83
C ASP A 29 39.74 17.00 -11.47
N ASN A 30 38.62 17.06 -10.75
CA ASN A 30 38.47 17.97 -9.62
C ASN A 30 37.67 17.26 -8.52
N LYS A 31 38.39 16.89 -7.46
CA LYS A 31 37.91 16.28 -6.21
C LYS A 31 36.90 17.21 -5.55
N ASN A 32 35.66 16.72 -5.42
CA ASN A 32 34.79 16.82 -4.24
C ASN A 32 33.53 16.01 -4.53
N SER A 33 33.66 14.69 -4.54
CA SER A 33 32.52 13.79 -4.44
C SER A 33 32.69 13.05 -3.12
N THR A 34 31.94 13.46 -2.11
CA THR A 34 31.42 12.50 -1.13
C THR A 34 30.81 11.37 -1.94
N ASP A 35 31.42 10.19 -1.87
CA ASP A 35 30.86 8.96 -2.41
C ASP A 35 29.54 8.72 -1.69
N ASN A 36 28.45 9.28 -2.23
CA ASN A 36 27.10 8.89 -1.89
C ASN A 36 26.93 7.45 -2.38
N ALA A 37 27.33 6.49 -1.56
CA ALA A 37 26.78 5.15 -1.65
C ALA A 37 25.27 5.34 -1.74
N SER A 38 24.67 4.92 -2.86
CA SER A 38 23.22 4.97 -3.01
C SER A 38 22.63 4.21 -1.82
N ASP A 39 21.98 4.92 -0.91
CA ASP A 39 21.35 4.31 0.26
C ASP A 39 20.47 3.17 -0.25
N LYS A 40 20.72 1.94 0.22
CA LYS A 40 19.89 0.80 -0.11
C LYS A 40 18.45 1.12 0.30
N CYS A 41 17.51 0.88 -0.60
CA CYS A 41 16.10 1.23 -0.37
C CYS A 41 15.19 0.07 -0.76
N LEU A 42 13.99 0.06 -0.17
CA LEU A 42 12.83 -0.68 -0.66
C LEU A 42 11.76 0.33 -1.13
N THR A 43 10.82 -0.11 -1.96
CA THR A 43 9.69 0.73 -2.39
C THR A 43 8.44 0.32 -1.63
N VAL A 44 7.77 1.28 -0.99
CA VAL A 44 6.43 1.10 -0.41
C VAL A 44 5.40 1.63 -1.38
N VAL A 45 4.44 0.80 -1.74
CA VAL A 45 3.30 1.13 -2.60
C VAL A 45 2.04 1.18 -1.75
N PHE A 46 1.47 2.38 -1.61
CA PHE A 46 0.27 2.62 -0.83
C PHE A 46 -0.98 2.46 -1.70
N HIS A 47 -1.89 1.61 -1.24
CA HIS A 47 -3.19 1.32 -1.85
C HIS A 47 -4.29 1.74 -0.89
N ALA A 48 -5.13 2.69 -1.32
CA ALA A 48 -6.27 3.13 -0.53
C ALA A 48 -7.48 3.46 -1.42
N ILE A 49 -8.65 3.59 -0.80
CA ILE A 49 -9.86 4.08 -1.47
C ILE A 49 -10.31 5.37 -0.82
N LEU A 50 -10.49 6.41 -1.62
CA LEU A 50 -11.08 7.64 -1.11
C LEU A 50 -12.59 7.45 -0.97
N SER A 51 -13.11 7.65 0.24
CA SER A 51 -14.55 7.65 0.44
C SER A 51 -15.23 8.79 -0.32
N ASP A 52 -16.38 8.50 -0.92
CA ASP A 52 -17.35 9.43 -1.49
C ASP A 52 -17.81 10.55 -0.53
N LYS A 53 -17.55 10.39 0.76
CA LYS A 53 -17.78 11.36 1.82
C LYS A 53 -16.89 12.61 1.69
N PHE A 54 -15.80 12.54 0.93
CA PHE A 54 -14.99 13.71 0.59
C PHE A 54 -15.61 14.51 -0.55
N LYS A 55 -15.57 15.85 -0.41
CA LYS A 55 -15.86 16.76 -1.52
C LYS A 55 -14.57 17.02 -2.29
N LEU A 56 -14.37 16.33 -3.40
CA LEU A 56 -13.25 16.58 -4.31
C LEU A 56 -13.53 17.80 -5.17
N ASN A 57 -12.83 18.89 -4.89
CA ASN A 57 -12.85 20.08 -5.73
C ASN A 57 -11.82 19.96 -6.85
N LYS A 58 -12.05 20.66 -7.97
CA LYS A 58 -11.07 20.75 -9.04
C LYS A 58 -9.74 21.30 -8.49
N GLY A 59 -8.63 20.61 -8.79
CA GLY A 59 -7.30 20.98 -8.31
C GLY A 59 -6.93 20.46 -6.92
N THR A 60 -7.78 19.68 -6.25
CA THR A 60 -7.43 19.02 -5.00
C THR A 60 -6.27 18.05 -5.24
N LYS A 61 -5.19 18.20 -4.48
CA LYS A 61 -4.07 17.24 -4.46
C LYS A 61 -4.22 16.32 -3.27
N ILE A 62 -3.91 15.05 -3.43
CA ILE A 62 -3.90 14.09 -2.32
C ILE A 62 -2.44 13.73 -2.06
N VAL A 63 -2.03 13.80 -0.80
CA VAL A 63 -0.67 13.44 -0.37
C VAL A 63 -0.73 12.61 0.90
N ILE A 64 0.37 11.90 1.20
CA ILE A 64 0.63 11.38 2.54
C ILE A 64 1.55 12.35 3.28
N ARG A 65 1.25 12.56 4.57
CA ARG A 65 2.12 13.24 5.54
C ARG A 65 2.28 12.36 6.77
N GLY A 66 3.41 12.43 7.46
CA GLY A 66 3.65 11.57 8.60
C GLY A 66 4.86 11.96 9.43
N ASP A 67 5.22 11.06 10.34
CA ASP A 67 6.32 11.23 11.28
C ASP A 67 7.69 11.27 10.59
N GLU A 68 8.61 12.03 11.17
CA GLU A 68 10.03 11.99 10.82
C GLU A 68 10.71 10.75 11.44
N PRO A 69 11.78 10.23 10.82
CA PRO A 69 12.37 10.68 9.55
C PRO A 69 11.69 10.08 8.30
N VAL A 70 10.79 9.11 8.45
CA VAL A 70 10.26 8.31 7.33
C VAL A 70 9.47 9.15 6.32
N PHE A 71 8.61 10.05 6.80
CA PHE A 71 7.70 10.84 5.96
C PHE A 71 8.08 12.33 5.89
N GLY A 72 9.25 12.73 6.40
CA GLY A 72 9.71 14.13 6.35
C GLY A 72 8.83 15.15 7.10
N GLY A 73 7.99 14.68 8.02
CA GLY A 73 7.20 15.51 8.93
C GLY A 73 5.80 15.89 8.42
N TRP A 74 5.00 16.40 9.35
CA TRP A 74 3.56 16.67 9.14
C TRP A 74 3.24 17.94 8.34
N LYS A 75 4.25 18.73 7.98
CA LYS A 75 4.10 20.02 7.27
C LYS A 75 4.22 19.87 5.75
N ASN A 76 5.10 18.98 5.28
CA ASN A 76 5.39 18.76 3.87
C ASN A 76 4.71 17.47 3.40
N GLY A 77 4.28 17.41 2.14
CA GLY A 77 3.82 16.15 1.54
C GLY A 77 5.03 15.29 1.19
N SER A 78 5.11 14.07 1.73
CA SER A 78 6.19 13.12 1.41
C SER A 78 5.87 12.23 0.23
N VAL A 79 4.60 11.84 0.10
CA VAL A 79 4.15 10.96 -0.98
C VAL A 79 3.05 11.63 -1.76
N ASN A 80 3.27 11.86 -3.05
CA ASN A 80 2.21 12.30 -3.95
C ASN A 80 1.35 11.09 -4.30
N ILE A 81 0.04 11.21 -4.06
CA ILE A 81 -0.91 10.17 -4.44
C ILE A 81 -1.36 10.43 -5.87
N LYS A 82 -1.12 9.44 -6.72
CA LYS A 82 -1.75 9.36 -8.04
C LYS A 82 -3.20 8.94 -7.82
N THR A 83 -4.11 9.79 -8.25
CA THR A 83 -5.52 9.42 -8.39
C THR A 83 -5.66 8.70 -9.72
N GLY A 84 -5.86 7.39 -9.69
CA GLY A 84 -5.91 6.57 -10.90
C GLY A 84 -7.33 6.46 -11.42
N GLU A 85 -7.97 5.36 -11.04
CA GLU A 85 -9.22 4.87 -11.63
C GLU A 85 -10.36 4.89 -10.62
N TYR A 86 -11.59 4.88 -11.15
CA TYR A 86 -12.78 4.62 -10.36
C TYR A 86 -13.17 3.14 -10.54
N ILE A 87 -13.17 2.35 -9.47
CA ILE A 87 -13.80 1.03 -9.44
C ILE A 87 -15.12 1.17 -8.69
N ASP A 88 -16.24 0.81 -9.33
CA ASP A 88 -17.58 0.93 -8.74
C ASP A 88 -17.89 2.30 -8.12
N LYS A 89 -17.49 3.38 -8.81
CA LYS A 89 -17.60 4.79 -8.38
C LYS A 89 -16.72 5.18 -7.19
N GLN A 90 -15.77 4.33 -6.80
CA GLN A 90 -14.82 4.60 -5.72
C GLN A 90 -13.47 4.99 -6.29
N LEU A 91 -12.91 6.11 -5.85
CA LEU A 91 -11.63 6.61 -6.35
C LEU A 91 -10.48 5.86 -5.69
N LEU A 92 -9.71 5.13 -6.51
CA LEU A 92 -8.50 4.45 -6.06
C LEU A 92 -7.33 5.43 -5.91
N LEU A 93 -6.62 5.26 -4.80
CA LEU A 93 -5.45 6.02 -4.44
C LEU A 93 -4.22 5.13 -4.51
N HIS A 94 -3.23 5.56 -5.29
CA HIS A 94 -1.96 4.87 -5.45
C HIS A 94 -0.80 5.83 -5.15
N GLY A 95 0.05 5.49 -4.19
CA GLY A 95 1.23 6.27 -3.83
C GLY A 95 2.48 5.40 -3.81
N GLU A 96 3.63 5.95 -4.17
CA GLU A 96 4.91 5.24 -4.13
C GLU A 96 5.94 6.05 -3.37
N MET A 97 6.68 5.39 -2.49
CA MET A 97 7.75 6.00 -1.70
C MET A 97 8.95 5.06 -1.62
N SER A 98 10.14 5.60 -1.88
CA SER A 98 11.39 4.88 -1.59
C SER A 98 11.74 5.06 -0.11
N VAL A 99 11.93 3.97 0.61
CA VAL A 99 12.29 3.95 2.03
C VAL A 99 13.71 3.42 2.17
N PRO A 100 14.66 4.23 2.68
CA PRO A 100 15.99 3.75 3.02
C PRO A 100 15.91 2.61 4.02
N LEU A 101 16.64 1.51 3.80
CA LEU A 101 16.59 0.32 4.66
C LEU A 101 16.95 0.66 6.12
N ARG A 102 17.82 1.67 6.34
CA ARG A 102 18.16 2.15 7.70
C ARG A 102 16.97 2.72 8.47
N LEU A 103 15.89 3.12 7.79
CA LEU A 103 14.67 3.64 8.39
C LEU A 103 13.54 2.61 8.46
N ALA A 104 13.72 1.43 7.86
CA ALA A 104 12.64 0.45 7.70
C ALA A 104 12.17 -0.16 9.04
N SER A 105 13.03 -0.19 10.06
CA SER A 105 12.66 -0.62 11.41
C SER A 105 11.85 0.41 12.20
N ILE A 106 11.76 1.65 11.72
CA ILE A 106 11.04 2.72 12.39
C ILE A 106 9.54 2.58 12.09
N LYS A 107 8.75 2.40 13.15
CA LYS A 107 7.29 2.48 13.07
C LYS A 107 6.87 3.94 12.96
N ALA A 108 6.31 4.33 11.82
CA ALA A 108 6.03 5.73 11.53
C ALA A 108 4.53 5.97 11.32
N GLY A 109 3.97 6.93 12.05
CA GLY A 109 2.61 7.38 11.90
C GLY A 109 2.44 8.22 10.63
N TYR A 110 1.32 8.07 9.93
CA TYR A 110 0.99 8.90 8.76
C TYR A 110 -0.52 9.06 8.56
N LYS A 111 -0.88 10.01 7.70
CA LYS A 111 -2.24 10.24 7.22
C LYS A 111 -2.29 10.62 5.75
N TYR A 112 -3.37 10.24 5.09
CA TYR A 112 -3.79 10.88 3.84
C TYR A 112 -4.31 12.29 4.12
N VAL A 113 -3.91 13.24 3.27
CA VAL A 113 -4.25 14.65 3.39
C VAL A 113 -4.70 15.17 2.03
N LEU A 114 -5.88 15.76 2.00
CA LEU A 114 -6.38 16.49 0.84
C LEU A 114 -5.93 17.94 0.95
N LEU A 115 -5.18 18.40 -0.04
CA LEU A 115 -4.67 19.75 -0.16
C LEU A 115 -5.50 20.51 -1.18
N ASN A 116 -6.28 21.46 -0.68
CA ASN A 116 -6.89 22.53 -1.45
C ASN A 116 -6.52 23.88 -0.79
N ASN A 117 -7.48 24.79 -0.62
CA ASN A 117 -7.30 26.02 0.17
C ASN A 117 -6.91 25.77 1.63
N LYS A 118 -7.31 24.62 2.21
CA LYS A 118 -6.93 24.17 3.54
C LYS A 118 -6.57 22.69 3.52
N ALA A 119 -5.59 22.28 4.33
CA ALA A 119 -5.28 20.87 4.50
C ALA A 119 -6.39 20.15 5.28
N VAL A 120 -6.96 19.11 4.70
CA VAL A 120 -7.95 18.25 5.35
C VAL A 120 -7.34 16.88 5.58
N TYR A 121 -7.12 16.56 6.84
CA TYR A 121 -6.58 15.27 7.27
C TYR A 121 -7.69 14.22 7.34
N GLU A 122 -7.33 12.98 7.01
CA GLU A 122 -8.24 11.86 7.21
C GLU A 122 -8.54 11.58 8.69
N GLU A 123 -9.59 10.81 8.91
CA GLU A 123 -9.95 10.21 10.18
C GLU A 123 -10.01 8.68 10.05
N LEU A 124 -9.41 7.99 11.03
CA LEU A 124 -9.46 6.53 11.10
C LEU A 124 -10.71 6.13 11.88
N VAL A 125 -11.79 5.83 11.14
CA VAL A 125 -13.07 5.42 11.73
C VAL A 125 -12.90 4.14 12.55
N GLY A 126 -13.48 4.12 13.75
CA GLY A 126 -13.41 2.98 14.66
C GLY A 126 -12.18 2.93 15.56
N TYR A 127 -11.23 3.87 15.40
CA TYR A 127 -10.07 4.00 16.27
C TYR A 127 -10.12 5.38 16.91
N GLN A 128 -10.62 5.42 18.14
CA GLN A 128 -10.81 6.66 18.87
C GLN A 128 -9.86 6.70 20.04
N TYR A 129 -9.20 7.84 20.20
CA TYR A 129 -8.50 8.14 21.42
C TYR A 129 -9.46 8.84 22.38
N MET A 130 -9.61 8.29 23.58
CA MET A 130 -10.58 8.74 24.59
C MET A 130 -10.38 10.19 25.04
N ILE A 131 -9.19 10.79 24.83
CA ILE A 131 -8.85 12.13 25.32
C ILE A 131 -8.10 12.95 24.26
N GLY A 132 -8.82 13.58 23.33
CA GLY A 132 -8.29 14.68 22.49
C GLY A 132 -7.12 14.36 21.55
N GLY A 133 -6.72 13.09 21.44
CA GLY A 133 -5.62 12.61 20.62
C GLY A 133 -6.04 12.29 19.19
N TYR A 134 -5.09 12.36 18.26
CA TYR A 134 -5.28 11.94 16.88
C TYR A 134 -4.72 10.54 16.68
N VAL A 135 -5.51 9.66 16.09
CA VAL A 135 -5.04 8.34 15.66
C VAL A 135 -4.56 8.44 14.21
N ASN A 136 -3.32 8.03 13.98
CA ASN A 136 -2.69 7.95 12.67
C ASN A 136 -2.69 6.51 12.16
N ARG A 137 -2.57 6.32 10.84
CA ARG A 137 -2.13 5.02 10.30
C ARG A 137 -0.69 4.80 10.73
N CYS A 138 -0.24 3.56 10.79
CA CYS A 138 1.16 3.26 11.06
C CYS A 138 1.75 2.36 9.96
N LEU A 139 2.90 2.81 9.45
CA LEU A 139 3.74 2.01 8.58
C LEU A 139 4.64 1.17 9.47
N VAL A 140 4.46 -0.14 9.39
CA VAL A 140 5.28 -1.15 10.05
C VAL A 140 5.74 -2.09 8.94
N LEU A 141 7.05 -2.20 8.77
CA LEU A 141 7.67 -3.12 7.84
C LEU A 141 8.24 -4.27 8.67
N GLU A 142 7.68 -5.46 8.48
CA GLU A 142 8.20 -6.68 9.11
C GLU A 142 9.56 -7.03 8.52
N GLU A 143 10.44 -7.65 9.31
CA GLU A 143 11.84 -7.88 8.92
C GLU A 143 11.97 -8.64 7.60
N GLU A 144 11.08 -9.62 7.36
CA GLU A 144 10.98 -10.39 6.10
C GLU A 144 10.66 -9.55 4.85
N ASN A 145 10.14 -8.34 5.04
CA ASN A 145 9.80 -7.39 3.99
C ASN A 145 10.87 -6.31 3.79
N VAL A 146 11.90 -6.27 4.64
CA VAL A 146 12.99 -5.28 4.56
C VAL A 146 14.13 -5.84 3.72
N THR A 147 14.04 -5.69 2.41
CA THR A 147 15.08 -6.12 1.46
C THR A 147 15.32 -5.07 0.39
N GLU A 148 16.56 -4.92 -0.05
CA GLU A 148 16.96 -3.97 -1.10
C GLU A 148 16.20 -4.25 -2.41
N ASN A 149 15.66 -3.19 -3.02
CA ASN A 149 14.85 -3.22 -4.25
C ASN A 149 13.56 -4.06 -4.17
N LYS A 150 13.13 -4.49 -2.96
CA LYS A 150 11.83 -5.13 -2.76
C LYS A 150 10.71 -4.10 -2.88
N ILE A 151 9.57 -4.52 -3.42
CA ILE A 151 8.33 -3.74 -3.44
C ILE A 151 7.42 -4.29 -2.34
N PHE A 152 7.05 -3.42 -1.40
CA PHE A 152 6.10 -3.75 -0.33
C PHE A 152 4.76 -3.04 -0.59
N HIS A 153 3.68 -3.82 -0.67
CA HIS A 153 2.34 -3.29 -0.90
C HIS A 153 1.64 -3.02 0.44
N LYS A 154 1.34 -1.75 0.72
CA LYS A 154 0.60 -1.29 1.89
C LYS A 154 -0.86 -1.05 1.53
N TYR A 155 -1.74 -1.94 1.97
CA TYR A 155 -3.18 -1.84 1.77
C TYR A 155 -3.84 -1.15 2.98
N ASP A 156 -4.26 0.10 2.79
CA ASP A 156 -4.74 0.98 3.86
C ASP A 156 -6.26 0.96 4.04
N GLY A 157 -7.03 0.40 3.11
CA GLY A 157 -8.47 0.48 3.20
C GLY A 157 -9.00 1.85 2.77
N PHE A 158 -10.13 2.24 3.35
CA PHE A 158 -10.78 3.50 3.04
C PHE A 158 -10.20 4.70 3.81
N VAL A 159 -10.18 5.84 3.13
CA VAL A 159 -9.81 7.15 3.67
C VAL A 159 -11.09 7.95 3.87
N TYR A 160 -11.31 8.45 5.08
CA TYR A 160 -12.52 9.21 5.45
C TYR A 160 -12.21 10.64 5.90
N PRO A 161 -13.10 11.61 5.66
CA PRO A 161 -12.95 12.95 6.20
C PRO A 161 -13.23 12.97 7.70
N LYS A 162 -12.58 13.88 8.43
CA LYS A 162 -12.90 14.15 9.84
C LYS A 162 -14.38 14.50 10.01
N ARG A 163 -15.06 13.82 10.93
CA ARG A 163 -16.46 14.07 11.31
C ARG A 163 -16.60 14.21 12.82
N GLY A 164 -17.67 14.91 13.23
CA GLY A 164 -17.96 15.17 14.64
C GLY A 164 -18.28 13.88 15.42
N TRP A 165 -18.08 13.96 16.74
CA TRP A 165 -18.04 12.84 17.67
C TRP A 165 -19.23 11.87 17.58
N VAL A 166 -20.44 12.41 17.45
CA VAL A 166 -21.72 11.66 17.47
C VAL A 166 -21.90 10.76 16.24
N ARG A 167 -21.21 11.05 15.13
CA ARG A 167 -21.36 10.29 13.89
C ARG A 167 -20.45 9.06 13.85
N ASN A 168 -19.30 9.06 14.50
CA ASN A 168 -18.31 7.98 14.38
C ASN A 168 -18.81 6.63 14.90
N PHE A 169 -19.70 6.60 15.90
CA PHE A 169 -20.24 5.35 16.45
C PHE A 169 -21.08 4.56 15.44
N PHE A 170 -21.94 5.24 14.67
CA PHE A 170 -22.76 4.60 13.63
C PHE A 170 -21.94 4.09 12.43
N PHE A 171 -20.73 4.60 12.23
CA PHE A 171 -19.87 4.22 11.11
C PHE A 171 -18.96 3.03 11.41
N TYR A 172 -18.89 2.49 12.63
CA TYR A 172 -18.08 1.29 12.89
C TYR A 172 -18.55 0.09 12.06
N GLY A 173 -19.87 -0.15 12.00
CA GLY A 173 -20.44 -1.19 11.12
C GLY A 173 -20.20 -0.91 9.63
N SER A 174 -20.30 0.37 9.21
CA SER A 174 -19.96 0.79 7.85
C SER A 174 -18.48 0.56 7.52
N ALA A 175 -17.58 0.77 8.48
CA ALA A 175 -16.14 0.59 8.28
C ALA A 175 -15.76 -0.89 8.10
N ILE A 176 -16.46 -1.82 8.76
CA ILE A 176 -16.29 -3.27 8.53
C ILE A 176 -16.74 -3.64 7.10
N ASN A 177 -17.91 -3.15 6.67
CA ASN A 177 -18.40 -3.40 5.31
C ASN A 177 -17.47 -2.80 4.24
N ASP A 178 -16.98 -1.57 4.47
CA ASP A 178 -16.06 -0.89 3.58
C ASP A 178 -14.71 -1.63 3.50
N ARG A 179 -14.26 -2.30 4.56
CA ARG A 179 -13.07 -3.19 4.49
C ARG A 179 -13.30 -4.42 3.62
N GLY A 180 -14.45 -5.08 3.75
CA GLY A 180 -14.80 -6.19 2.86
C GLY A 180 -14.87 -5.75 1.40
N ALA A 181 -15.44 -4.56 1.13
CA ALA A 181 -15.47 -3.98 -0.21
C ALA A 181 -14.06 -3.63 -0.72
N PHE A 182 -13.21 -3.06 0.13
CA PHE A 182 -11.81 -2.79 -0.20
C PHE A 182 -11.07 -4.08 -0.57
N PHE A 183 -11.23 -5.14 0.23
CA PHE A 183 -10.63 -6.44 -0.06
C PHE A 183 -11.05 -6.92 -1.44
N ARG A 184 -12.35 -6.92 -1.76
CA ARG A 184 -12.87 -7.35 -3.07
C ARG A 184 -12.32 -6.53 -4.24
N ASN A 185 -12.17 -5.21 -4.07
CA ASN A 185 -11.67 -4.33 -5.11
C ASN A 185 -10.19 -4.57 -5.44
N PHE A 186 -9.38 -4.93 -4.44
CA PHE A 186 -7.96 -5.24 -4.61
C PHE A 186 -7.68 -6.74 -4.69
N PHE A 187 -8.72 -7.58 -4.56
CA PHE A 187 -8.56 -9.02 -4.63
C PHE A 187 -8.09 -9.38 -6.03
N PRO A 188 -6.93 -10.04 -6.15
CA PRO A 188 -6.37 -10.26 -7.46
C PRO A 188 -7.26 -11.19 -8.31
N LYS A 189 -7.62 -10.73 -9.50
CA LYS A 189 -8.42 -11.51 -10.46
C LYS A 189 -7.52 -12.43 -11.29
N TRP A 190 -6.88 -13.40 -10.64
CA TRP A 190 -5.94 -14.32 -11.31
C TRP A 190 -6.62 -15.56 -11.89
N SER A 191 -5.89 -16.27 -12.75
CA SER A 191 -6.34 -17.49 -13.42
C SER A 191 -6.51 -18.74 -12.60
N GLY A 192 -5.96 -18.75 -11.39
CA GLY A 192 -6.35 -19.73 -10.38
C GLY A 192 -7.73 -19.47 -9.77
N PHE A 193 -8.30 -18.26 -9.90
CA PHE A 193 -9.50 -17.82 -9.18
C PHE A 193 -10.67 -17.40 -10.08
N TYR A 194 -10.46 -16.93 -11.32
CA TYR A 194 -11.53 -16.35 -12.17
C TYR A 194 -11.49 -16.82 -13.63
N VAL A 195 -12.11 -17.93 -14.02
CA VAL A 195 -11.93 -18.57 -15.36
C VAL A 195 -12.11 -17.65 -16.59
N ASP A 196 -12.88 -16.55 -16.49
CA ASP A 196 -13.36 -15.81 -17.66
C ASP A 196 -12.74 -14.42 -17.91
N SER A 197 -11.86 -13.89 -17.04
CA SER A 197 -11.21 -12.59 -17.28
C SER A 197 -9.86 -12.45 -16.57
N PHE A 198 -8.75 -12.45 -17.33
CA PHE A 198 -7.41 -12.11 -16.82
C PHE A 198 -6.85 -10.93 -17.56
N ASP A 199 -6.53 -9.87 -16.82
CA ASP A 199 -5.85 -8.70 -17.37
C ASP A 199 -4.34 -8.69 -17.06
N GLU A 200 -3.84 -9.49 -16.11
CA GLU A 200 -2.44 -9.40 -15.66
C GLU A 200 -1.66 -10.73 -15.70
N LYS A 201 -0.53 -10.72 -16.41
CA LYS A 201 0.52 -11.75 -16.32
C LYS A 201 1.42 -11.45 -15.11
N ILE A 202 0.98 -11.80 -13.91
CA ILE A 202 1.80 -11.72 -12.68
C ILE A 202 2.48 -13.08 -12.40
N GLN A 203 3.70 -13.05 -11.87
CA GLN A 203 4.38 -14.28 -11.39
C GLN A 203 3.69 -14.78 -10.11
N LEU A 204 3.64 -16.10 -9.89
CA LEU A 204 2.92 -16.71 -8.78
C LEU A 204 3.41 -16.20 -7.41
N GLU A 205 4.72 -16.03 -7.25
CA GLU A 205 5.33 -15.56 -6.01
C GLU A 205 4.91 -14.12 -5.69
N GLU A 206 5.01 -13.22 -6.68
CA GLU A 206 4.58 -11.82 -6.55
C GLU A 206 3.07 -11.74 -6.25
N ALA A 207 2.30 -12.60 -6.89
CA ALA A 207 0.90 -12.78 -6.63
C ALA A 207 0.65 -13.12 -5.14
N LEU A 208 1.22 -14.21 -4.65
CA LEU A 208 1.06 -14.66 -3.26
C LEU A 208 1.50 -13.58 -2.26
N GLU A 209 2.60 -12.88 -2.51
CA GLU A 209 3.06 -11.77 -1.68
C GLU A 209 2.03 -10.62 -1.63
N ARG A 210 1.46 -10.23 -2.78
CA ARG A 210 0.42 -9.19 -2.82
C ARG A 210 -0.84 -9.62 -2.09
N LEU A 211 -1.26 -10.88 -2.24
CA LEU A 211 -2.43 -11.42 -1.53
C LEU A 211 -2.19 -11.44 -0.02
N GLN A 212 -1.01 -11.88 0.44
CA GLN A 212 -0.64 -11.84 1.84
C GLN A 212 -0.67 -10.40 2.38
N CYS A 213 -0.11 -9.44 1.64
CA CYS A 213 -0.15 -8.03 1.99
C CYS A 213 -1.61 -7.51 2.09
N LEU A 214 -2.49 -7.91 1.17
CA LEU A 214 -3.90 -7.53 1.17
C LEU A 214 -4.65 -8.12 2.36
N VAL A 215 -4.45 -9.40 2.65
CA VAL A 215 -5.03 -10.07 3.83
C VAL A 215 -4.56 -9.38 5.10
N ASN A 216 -3.25 -9.13 5.25
CA ASN A 216 -2.70 -8.45 6.41
C ASN A 216 -3.24 -7.02 6.55
N GLY A 217 -3.31 -6.25 5.45
CA GLY A 217 -3.81 -4.87 5.47
C GLY A 217 -5.30 -4.75 5.80
N THR A 218 -6.09 -5.81 5.56
CA THR A 218 -7.53 -5.82 5.82
C THR A 218 -7.90 -6.48 7.16
N THR A 219 -7.10 -7.43 7.63
CA THR A 219 -7.31 -8.15 8.91
C THR A 219 -6.46 -7.62 10.07
N SER A 220 -5.47 -6.77 9.81
CA SER A 220 -4.57 -6.24 10.85
C SER A 220 -4.29 -4.76 10.61
N VAL A 221 -4.95 -3.89 11.39
CA VAL A 221 -4.77 -2.44 11.23
C VAL A 221 -3.77 -1.93 12.25
N TRP A 222 -2.65 -1.42 11.75
CA TRP A 222 -1.66 -0.73 12.56
C TRP A 222 -1.99 0.76 12.66
N THR A 223 -2.12 1.25 13.89
CA THR A 223 -2.33 2.66 14.20
C THR A 223 -1.16 3.23 14.99
N SER A 224 -0.93 4.54 14.92
CA SER A 224 0.01 5.24 15.79
C SER A 224 -0.70 6.34 16.56
N THR A 225 -0.50 6.35 17.88
CA THR A 225 -0.98 7.42 18.78
C THR A 225 0.21 7.92 19.59
N SER A 226 0.53 9.21 19.44
CA SER A 226 1.67 9.85 20.13
C SER A 226 3.00 9.09 19.93
N GLY A 227 3.21 8.52 18.73
CA GLY A 227 4.40 7.73 18.39
C GLY A 227 4.35 6.25 18.79
N ASN A 228 3.33 5.82 19.55
CA ASN A 228 3.18 4.42 19.91
C ASN A 228 2.36 3.68 18.86
N ALA A 229 2.95 2.66 18.27
CA ALA A 229 2.30 1.80 17.29
C ALA A 229 1.53 0.67 17.98
N GLU A 230 0.26 0.51 17.61
CA GLU A 230 -0.64 -0.51 18.12
C GLU A 230 -1.22 -1.31 16.95
N ASN A 231 -1.30 -2.64 17.12
CA ASN A 231 -1.94 -3.51 16.15
C ASN A 231 -3.36 -3.85 16.60
N HIS A 232 -4.32 -3.72 15.69
CA HIS A 232 -5.71 -4.01 15.91
C HIS A 232 -6.14 -5.16 15.00
N PRO A 233 -6.09 -6.42 15.47
CA PRO A 233 -6.57 -7.56 14.70
C PRO A 233 -8.08 -7.46 14.50
N ILE A 234 -8.53 -7.84 13.31
CA ILE A 234 -9.92 -7.86 12.89
C ILE A 234 -10.23 -9.30 12.52
N ASP A 235 -11.28 -9.82 13.12
CA ASP A 235 -11.81 -11.14 12.83
C ASP A 235 -12.21 -11.24 11.35
N SER A 236 -11.58 -12.16 10.63
CA SER A 236 -11.80 -12.38 9.19
C SER A 236 -13.23 -12.81 8.88
N GLN A 237 -13.92 -13.48 9.81
CA GLN A 237 -15.34 -13.84 9.64
C GLN A 237 -16.23 -12.60 9.54
N LYS A 238 -15.84 -11.49 10.18
CA LYS A 238 -16.59 -10.22 10.08
C LYS A 238 -16.43 -9.55 8.72
N LEU A 239 -15.38 -9.88 7.99
CA LEU A 239 -15.10 -9.33 6.66
C LEU A 239 -15.79 -10.12 5.55
N LYS A 240 -16.36 -11.29 5.85
CA LYS A 240 -17.03 -12.19 4.90
C LYS A 240 -16.12 -12.52 3.70
N LEU A 241 -14.84 -12.76 3.95
CA LEU A 241 -13.85 -12.99 2.89
C LEU A 241 -14.13 -14.30 2.14
N GLU A 242 -14.80 -15.25 2.79
CA GLU A 242 -15.28 -16.49 2.20
C GLU A 242 -16.30 -16.27 1.06
N GLU A 243 -17.03 -15.15 1.05
CA GLU A 243 -18.00 -14.81 0.00
C GLU A 243 -17.31 -14.26 -1.27
N VAL A 244 -16.00 -14.01 -1.23
CA VAL A 244 -15.22 -13.42 -2.34
C VAL A 244 -14.91 -14.44 -3.44
N GLY A 245 -14.95 -15.73 -3.13
CA GLY A 245 -14.70 -16.83 -4.08
C GLY A 245 -15.94 -17.40 -4.78
N THR A 246 -17.13 -16.84 -4.51
CA THR A 246 -18.42 -17.34 -5.05
C THR A 246 -18.99 -16.51 -6.19
N VAL A 247 -18.18 -15.63 -6.82
CA VAL A 247 -18.60 -14.79 -7.96
C VAL A 247 -18.16 -15.43 -9.27
#